data_AF-A0AB33ZWQ7-F1
#
_entry.id   AF-A0AB33ZWQ7-F1
#
_cell.length_a   1.000
_cell.length_b   1.000
_cell.length_c   1.000
_cell.angle_alpha   90.00
_cell.angle_beta   90.00
_cell.angle_gamma   90.00
#
_symmetry.space_group_name_H-M   'P 1'
#
loop_
_entity.id
_entity.type
_entity.pdbx_description
1 polymer ?
#
loop_
_entity_poly.entity_id
_entity_poly.type
_entity_poly.pdbx_seq_one_letter_code
_entity_poly.pdbx_strand_id
1 'polypeptide(L)'
;MPNYTLGEERFKNKSKDAENTLSASDMAIIISHLLKKYPQVLNTTKVAKSSFVDGKTITPMQNWNWMLKGLSQYDPNYPVDGLKTGTTDAAGACFASTMKKNGRRLVTVVMGAQHASGEDPSRFIQTKKLLKYIFDNYSSKKIKQGFSFASVRRVKVINGKEKSAPVYVKESTVVWLPKEQQLSDLKVKFSKNEIHAPQISGKTVGRFYLINKPVLNSNKDIAIKATVHQDIKQANLLVRIWNRLFNHKQNSLKKANSSVATAQKGKNFRPYQDPKDLAKAGSWNKKSESKKHPNLTKVKHLWIRVSLKGN
;
A
#
# COMPACT_ATOMS: atom_id res chain seq x y z
N MET A 1 21.45 5.57 -9.25
CA MET A 1 22.59 5.38 -10.17
C MET A 1 22.66 6.60 -11.05
N PRO A 2 23.79 7.32 -11.03
CA PRO A 2 24.07 8.43 -11.93
C PRO A 2 23.97 8.04 -13.40
N ASN A 3 23.50 8.97 -14.23
CA ASN A 3 23.38 8.77 -15.67
C ASN A 3 24.71 8.39 -16.34
N TYR A 4 25.86 8.82 -15.79
CA TYR A 4 27.18 8.45 -16.31
C TYR A 4 27.47 6.96 -16.22
N THR A 5 26.90 6.21 -15.27
CA THR A 5 27.20 4.78 -15.11
C THR A 5 26.68 3.94 -16.28
N LEU A 6 25.71 4.48 -17.03
CA LEU A 6 25.11 3.86 -18.21
C LEU A 6 26.02 3.89 -19.45
N GLY A 7 27.14 4.62 -19.42
CA GLY A 7 28.06 4.70 -20.56
C GLY A 7 27.38 5.28 -21.80
N GLU A 8 27.41 4.56 -22.91
CA GLU A 8 26.80 4.98 -24.18
C GLU A 8 25.26 5.03 -24.13
N GLU A 9 24.65 4.20 -23.28
CA GLU A 9 23.20 4.14 -23.04
C GLU A 9 22.67 5.28 -22.16
N ARG A 10 23.53 6.23 -21.79
CA ARG A 10 23.13 7.39 -21.00
C ARG A 10 22.11 8.24 -21.75
N PHE A 11 21.16 8.82 -21.00
CA PHE A 11 20.21 9.75 -21.58
C PHE A 11 20.95 11.02 -22.03
N LYS A 12 21.15 11.19 -23.34
CA LYS A 12 21.93 12.30 -23.94
C LYS A 12 21.36 13.68 -23.60
N ASN A 13 20.06 13.77 -23.35
CA ASN A 13 19.38 15.01 -22.96
C ASN A 13 19.44 15.31 -21.45
N LYS A 14 20.14 14.51 -20.65
CA LYS A 14 20.26 14.66 -19.20
C LYS A 14 21.71 14.88 -18.76
N SER A 15 21.88 15.54 -17.63
CA SER A 15 23.19 15.68 -16.98
C SER A 15 23.82 14.31 -16.72
N LYS A 16 25.15 14.25 -16.74
CA LYS A 16 25.92 13.04 -16.38
C LYS A 16 25.63 12.59 -14.94
N ASP A 17 25.33 13.54 -14.05
CA ASP A 17 25.04 13.26 -12.64
C ASP A 17 23.53 13.14 -12.36
N ALA A 18 22.70 13.11 -13.41
CA ALA A 18 21.27 12.96 -13.22
C ALA A 18 20.96 11.59 -12.58
N GLU A 19 20.20 11.61 -11.50
CA GLU A 19 19.74 10.40 -10.81
C GLU A 19 18.22 10.38 -10.71
N ASN A 20 17.65 9.17 -10.82
CA ASN A 20 16.26 8.94 -10.50
C ASN A 20 16.09 8.90 -8.97
N THR A 21 15.22 9.75 -8.44
CA THR A 21 14.86 9.71 -7.02
C THR A 21 13.46 9.11 -6.86
N LEU A 22 13.31 8.22 -5.89
CA LEU A 22 12.02 7.66 -5.50
C LEU A 22 11.89 7.77 -3.99
N SER A 23 10.68 8.04 -3.50
CA SER A 23 10.43 7.96 -2.06
C SER A 23 10.28 6.49 -1.63
N ALA A 24 10.50 6.22 -0.33
CA ALA A 24 10.22 4.89 0.24
C ALA A 24 8.76 4.45 0.01
N SER A 25 7.82 5.40 0.02
CA SER A 25 6.40 5.15 -0.27
C SER A 25 6.17 4.74 -1.73
N ASP A 26 6.82 5.42 -2.69
CA ASP A 26 6.69 5.06 -4.10
C ASP A 26 7.27 3.67 -4.37
N MET A 27 8.43 3.36 -3.77
CA MET A 27 9.04 2.04 -3.81
C MET A 27 8.11 0.96 -3.24
N ALA A 28 7.50 1.20 -2.07
CA ALA A 28 6.56 0.25 -1.47
C ALA A 28 5.33 0.00 -2.38
N ILE A 29 4.81 1.04 -3.04
CA ILE A 29 3.72 0.91 -4.02
C ILE A 29 4.16 0.07 -5.22
N ILE A 30 5.31 0.39 -5.82
CA ILE A 30 5.87 -0.32 -6.98
C ILE A 30 6.06 -1.80 -6.65
N ILE A 31 6.68 -2.11 -5.51
CA ILE A 31 6.93 -3.48 -5.05
C ILE A 31 5.60 -4.21 -4.80
N SER A 32 4.63 -3.56 -4.17
CA SER A 32 3.31 -4.14 -3.94
C SER A 32 2.62 -4.52 -5.27
N HIS A 33 2.74 -3.68 -6.29
CA HIS A 33 2.24 -3.97 -7.64
C HIS A 33 3.02 -5.10 -8.33
N LEU A 34 4.35 -5.07 -8.24
CA LEU A 34 5.24 -6.10 -8.79
C LEU A 34 4.89 -7.47 -8.22
N LEU A 35 4.80 -7.60 -6.90
CA LEU A 35 4.54 -8.88 -6.23
C LEU A 35 3.12 -9.39 -6.49
N LYS A 36 2.15 -8.49 -6.70
CA LYS A 36 0.78 -8.87 -7.06
C LYS A 36 0.68 -9.36 -8.50
N LYS A 37 1.38 -8.70 -9.43
CA LYS A 37 1.27 -8.99 -10.87
C LYS A 37 2.24 -10.08 -11.34
N TYR A 38 3.40 -10.15 -10.72
CA TYR A 38 4.50 -11.05 -11.08
C TYR A 38 5.10 -11.74 -9.83
N PRO A 39 4.31 -12.54 -9.10
CA PRO A 39 4.78 -13.21 -7.88
C PRO A 39 5.99 -14.13 -8.11
N GLN A 40 6.18 -14.63 -9.34
CA GLN A 40 7.31 -15.46 -9.73
C GLN A 40 8.68 -14.78 -9.57
N VAL A 41 8.75 -13.45 -9.46
CA VAL A 41 10.00 -12.73 -9.16
C VAL A 41 10.67 -13.23 -7.86
N LEU A 42 9.86 -13.75 -6.94
CA LEU A 42 10.34 -14.35 -5.70
C LEU A 42 11.11 -15.64 -5.93
N ASN A 43 10.89 -16.36 -7.02
CA ASN A 43 11.66 -17.57 -7.34
C ASN A 43 13.14 -17.25 -7.53
N THR A 44 13.45 -16.09 -8.11
CA THR A 44 14.82 -15.60 -8.29
C THR A 44 15.32 -14.87 -7.05
N THR A 45 14.53 -13.94 -6.51
CA THR A 45 15.00 -13.03 -5.45
C THR A 45 15.16 -13.68 -4.08
N LYS A 46 14.60 -14.89 -3.87
CA LYS A 46 14.80 -15.71 -2.67
C LYS A 46 16.04 -16.62 -2.71
N VAL A 47 16.73 -16.71 -3.86
CA VAL A 47 17.92 -17.57 -4.01
C VAL A 47 19.08 -16.94 -3.24
N ALA A 48 19.55 -17.61 -2.19
CA ALA A 48 20.58 -17.09 -1.29
C ALA A 48 22.00 -17.17 -1.88
N LYS A 49 22.29 -18.22 -2.64
CA LYS A 49 23.57 -18.48 -3.30
C LYS A 49 23.29 -19.07 -4.67
N SER A 50 24.06 -18.65 -5.67
CA SER A 50 24.00 -19.17 -7.04
C SER A 50 25.41 -19.13 -7.63
N SER A 51 25.62 -19.75 -8.77
CA SER A 51 26.85 -19.54 -9.55
C SER A 51 26.52 -18.83 -10.85
N PHE A 52 27.41 -17.94 -11.27
CA PHE A 52 27.40 -17.35 -12.61
C PHE A 52 28.34 -18.16 -13.48
N VAL A 53 27.85 -18.62 -14.63
CA VAL A 53 28.62 -19.44 -15.57
C VAL A 53 28.90 -18.58 -16.79
N ASP A 54 30.19 -18.40 -17.09
CA ASP A 54 30.69 -17.70 -18.26
C ASP A 54 31.69 -18.61 -18.98
N GLY A 55 31.21 -19.31 -20.02
CA GLY A 55 31.94 -20.38 -20.67
C GLY A 55 32.32 -21.51 -19.71
N LYS A 56 33.62 -21.70 -19.47
CA LYS A 56 34.15 -22.68 -18.50
C LYS A 56 34.33 -22.11 -17.09
N THR A 57 34.19 -20.80 -16.92
CA THR A 57 34.39 -20.13 -15.64
C THR A 57 33.11 -20.17 -14.82
N ILE A 58 33.19 -20.69 -13.60
CA ILE A 58 32.07 -20.74 -12.64
C ILE A 58 32.41 -19.81 -11.48
N THR A 59 31.69 -18.70 -11.37
CA THR A 59 31.86 -17.73 -10.28
C THR A 59 30.75 -17.93 -9.24
N PRO A 60 31.05 -18.43 -8.03
CA PRO A 60 30.06 -18.51 -6.97
C PRO A 60 29.67 -17.11 -6.51
N MET A 61 28.37 -16.87 -6.40
CA MET A 61 27.79 -15.59 -6.00
C MET A 61 26.89 -15.77 -4.80
N GLN A 62 27.10 -14.93 -3.79
CA GLN A 62 26.17 -14.77 -2.68
C GLN A 62 25.19 -13.64 -2.96
N ASN A 63 23.93 -13.82 -2.60
CA ASN A 63 22.94 -12.76 -2.71
C ASN A 63 23.27 -11.61 -1.75
N TRP A 64 23.22 -10.39 -2.27
CA TRP A 64 23.44 -9.17 -1.48
C TRP A 64 22.34 -8.91 -0.45
N ASN A 65 21.16 -9.53 -0.57
CA ASN A 65 20.17 -9.56 0.49
C ASN A 65 20.57 -10.58 1.56
N TRP A 66 21.34 -10.14 2.56
CA TRP A 66 21.82 -11.03 3.62
C TRP A 66 20.73 -11.50 4.59
N MET A 67 19.49 -11.03 4.48
CA MET A 67 18.37 -11.51 5.29
C MET A 67 17.70 -12.79 4.74
N LEU A 68 18.17 -13.34 3.61
CA LEU A 68 17.70 -14.64 3.11
C LEU A 68 18.22 -15.81 3.96
N LYS A 69 17.45 -16.89 4.03
CA LYS A 69 17.84 -18.11 4.76
C LYS A 69 19.22 -18.61 4.30
N GLY A 70 20.11 -18.85 5.27
CA GLY A 70 21.48 -19.32 5.03
C GLY A 70 22.52 -18.21 4.86
N LEU A 71 22.16 -16.94 5.05
CA LEU A 71 23.07 -15.79 5.01
C LEU A 71 23.16 -15.08 6.38
N SER A 72 24.15 -14.20 6.52
CA SER A 72 24.62 -13.64 7.81
C SER A 72 23.59 -12.82 8.59
N GLN A 73 22.56 -12.28 7.94
CA GLN A 73 21.53 -11.45 8.58
C GLN A 73 20.15 -12.12 8.63
N TYR A 74 20.08 -13.43 8.33
CA TYR A 74 18.84 -14.19 8.43
C TYR A 74 18.30 -14.19 9.86
N ASP A 75 16.99 -14.02 9.99
CA ASP A 75 16.27 -14.14 11.25
C ASP A 75 15.02 -15.01 11.02
N PRO A 76 14.88 -16.17 11.69
CA PRO A 76 13.71 -17.03 11.53
C PRO A 76 12.40 -16.37 11.98
N ASN A 77 12.46 -15.35 12.85
CA ASN A 77 11.27 -14.58 13.24
C ASN A 77 10.77 -13.68 12.10
N TYR A 78 11.66 -13.30 11.19
CA TYR A 78 11.39 -12.44 10.04
C TYR A 78 11.86 -13.12 8.75
N PRO A 79 11.16 -14.17 8.28
CA PRO A 79 11.59 -14.98 7.15
C PRO A 79 11.46 -14.22 5.83
N VAL A 80 12.47 -13.39 5.55
CA VAL A 80 12.57 -12.57 4.35
C VAL A 80 12.77 -13.47 3.12
N ASP A 81 12.00 -13.19 2.07
CA ASP A 81 11.99 -13.93 0.80
C ASP A 81 12.33 -13.05 -0.42
N GLY A 82 12.84 -11.83 -0.19
CA GLY A 82 13.25 -10.87 -1.21
C GLY A 82 13.55 -9.49 -0.61
N LEU A 83 13.81 -8.43 -1.38
CA LEU A 83 13.71 -8.32 -2.83
C LEU A 83 14.97 -7.71 -3.44
N LYS A 84 15.41 -6.53 -2.95
CA LYS A 84 16.52 -5.80 -3.57
C LYS A 84 17.25 -4.90 -2.60
N THR A 85 18.58 -4.97 -2.64
CA THR A 85 19.50 -3.99 -2.02
C THR A 85 19.98 -2.98 -3.05
N GLY A 86 20.37 -1.78 -2.62
CA GLY A 86 21.01 -0.80 -3.50
C GLY A 86 21.85 0.19 -2.69
N THR A 87 22.97 0.63 -3.24
CA THR A 87 23.89 1.56 -2.58
C THR A 87 24.44 2.52 -3.61
N THR A 88 24.44 3.81 -3.30
CA THR A 88 25.32 4.81 -3.91
C THR A 88 25.75 5.79 -2.81
N ASP A 89 26.82 6.54 -3.02
CA ASP A 89 27.28 7.54 -2.05
C ASP A 89 26.20 8.57 -1.74
N ALA A 90 25.46 8.96 -2.78
CA ALA A 90 24.26 9.78 -2.62
C ALA A 90 23.21 9.02 -1.80
N ALA A 91 22.77 7.82 -2.26
CA ALA A 91 21.61 7.06 -1.77
C ALA A 91 21.77 6.49 -0.34
N GLY A 92 23.00 6.33 0.13
CA GLY A 92 23.33 5.48 1.26
C GLY A 92 22.90 4.03 1.05
N ALA A 93 22.86 3.26 2.13
CA ALA A 93 22.43 1.87 2.10
C ALA A 93 20.89 1.74 2.05
N CYS A 94 20.34 1.32 0.91
CA CYS A 94 18.91 1.06 0.74
C CYS A 94 18.59 -0.45 0.74
N PHE A 95 17.45 -0.81 1.33
CA PHE A 95 16.92 -2.17 1.26
C PHE A 95 15.40 -2.18 1.14
N ALA A 96 14.92 -2.86 0.10
CA ALA A 96 13.53 -3.21 -0.10
C ALA A 96 13.35 -4.70 0.17
N SER A 97 12.64 -5.04 1.24
CA SER A 97 12.42 -6.42 1.66
C SER A 97 10.96 -6.83 1.57
N THR A 98 10.76 -8.13 1.45
CA THR A 98 9.44 -8.77 1.51
C THR A 98 9.53 -10.01 2.38
N MET A 99 8.46 -10.31 3.09
CA MET A 99 8.27 -11.57 3.78
C MET A 99 6.80 -11.93 3.87
N LYS A 100 6.50 -13.21 4.04
CA LYS A 100 5.14 -13.70 4.32
C LYS A 100 5.08 -14.25 5.75
N LYS A 101 4.24 -13.66 6.59
CA LYS A 101 3.97 -14.13 7.96
C LYS A 101 2.48 -13.99 8.28
N ASN A 102 1.92 -14.95 9.02
CA ASN A 102 0.49 -14.97 9.40
C ASN A 102 -0.46 -14.82 8.19
N GLY A 103 -0.15 -15.51 7.08
CA GLY A 103 -0.96 -15.48 5.86
C GLY A 103 -0.92 -14.15 5.10
N ARG A 104 -0.02 -13.21 5.44
CA ARG A 104 0.13 -11.92 4.76
C ARG A 104 1.55 -11.62 4.35
N ARG A 105 1.66 -10.96 3.21
CA ARG A 105 2.92 -10.40 2.74
C ARG A 105 3.09 -8.98 3.26
N LEU A 106 4.25 -8.71 3.86
CA LEU A 106 4.68 -7.37 4.26
C LEU A 106 5.82 -6.93 3.34
N VAL A 107 5.85 -5.65 3.03
CA VAL A 107 6.94 -4.99 2.30
C VAL A 107 7.50 -3.91 3.22
N THR A 108 8.81 -3.89 3.41
CA THR A 108 9.50 -2.79 4.09
C THR A 108 10.54 -2.18 3.19
N VAL A 109 10.68 -0.85 3.28
CA VAL A 109 11.64 -0.08 2.50
C VAL A 109 12.42 0.80 3.48
N VAL A 110 13.72 0.52 3.60
CA VAL A 110 14.70 1.34 4.31
C VAL A 110 15.56 2.05 3.27
N MET A 111 15.76 3.35 3.41
CA MET A 111 16.59 4.17 2.52
C MET A 111 17.56 5.00 3.35
N GLY A 112 18.76 5.23 2.83
CA GLY A 112 19.75 6.09 3.49
C GLY A 112 20.27 5.58 4.83
N ALA A 113 20.36 4.25 5.01
CA ALA A 113 21.09 3.70 6.16
C ALA A 113 22.60 3.93 6.00
N GLN A 114 23.33 3.87 7.12
CA GLN A 114 24.79 3.95 7.12
C GLN A 114 25.41 2.87 6.22
N HIS A 115 26.56 3.21 5.63
CA HIS A 115 27.33 2.31 4.78
C HIS A 115 28.82 2.63 4.89
N ALA A 116 29.41 2.28 6.04
CA ALA A 116 30.83 2.51 6.28
C ALA A 116 31.72 1.62 5.40
N SER A 117 31.23 0.44 5.02
CA SER A 117 31.91 -0.48 4.10
C SER A 117 30.91 -1.37 3.35
N GLY A 118 31.39 -2.11 2.35
CA GLY A 118 30.62 -3.13 1.63
C GLY A 118 30.02 -4.22 2.53
N GLU A 119 30.57 -4.40 3.74
CA GLU A 119 30.18 -5.39 4.73
C GLU A 119 29.23 -4.84 5.82
N ASP A 120 28.93 -3.54 5.79
CA ASP A 120 28.07 -2.88 6.77
C ASP A 120 26.61 -3.37 6.71
N PRO A 121 26.08 -4.02 7.78
CA PRO A 121 24.75 -4.60 7.79
C PRO A 121 23.64 -3.61 8.18
N SER A 122 23.93 -2.31 8.32
CA SER A 122 23.00 -1.30 8.88
C SER A 122 21.60 -1.33 8.25
N ARG A 123 21.49 -1.47 6.93
CA ARG A 123 20.17 -1.58 6.26
C ARG A 123 19.33 -2.77 6.74
N PHE A 124 19.97 -3.89 7.07
CA PHE A 124 19.31 -5.10 7.55
C PHE A 124 18.96 -4.98 9.03
N ILE A 125 19.84 -4.38 9.84
CA ILE A 125 19.55 -4.06 11.25
C ILE A 125 18.34 -3.14 11.35
N GLN A 126 18.30 -2.07 10.55
CA GLN A 126 17.17 -1.12 10.54
C GLN A 126 15.88 -1.76 10.02
N THR A 127 15.98 -2.67 9.06
CA THR A 127 14.84 -3.47 8.61
C THR A 127 14.32 -4.37 9.73
N LYS A 128 15.20 -5.08 10.47
CA LYS A 128 14.80 -5.90 11.63
C LYS A 128 14.12 -5.06 12.72
N LYS A 129 14.65 -3.87 13.03
CA LYS A 129 14.01 -2.92 13.99
C LYS A 129 12.62 -2.50 13.53
N LEU A 130 12.45 -2.15 12.25
CA LEU A 130 11.14 -1.79 11.69
C LEU A 130 10.16 -2.96 11.75
N LEU A 131 10.60 -4.17 11.41
CA LEU A 131 9.77 -5.38 11.49
C LEU A 131 9.39 -5.70 12.94
N LYS A 132 10.35 -5.62 13.87
CA LYS A 132 10.10 -5.75 15.30
C LYS A 132 9.05 -4.75 15.76
N TYR A 133 9.21 -3.47 15.45
CA TYR A 133 8.21 -2.46 15.78
C TYR A 133 6.82 -2.80 15.24
N ILE A 134 6.72 -3.24 13.97
CA ILE A 134 5.45 -3.63 13.37
C ILE A 134 4.80 -4.77 14.16
N PHE A 135 5.52 -5.84 14.48
CA PHE A 135 4.94 -6.99 15.18
C PHE A 135 4.77 -6.79 16.69
N ASP A 136 5.53 -5.89 17.30
CA ASP A 136 5.37 -5.54 18.70
C ASP A 136 4.11 -4.71 18.93
N ASN A 137 3.80 -3.80 18.00
CA ASN A 137 2.71 -2.84 18.16
C ASN A 137 1.43 -3.22 17.39
N TYR A 138 1.55 -3.97 16.29
CA TYR A 138 0.43 -4.26 15.41
C TYR A 138 0.16 -5.76 15.27
N SER A 139 -1.10 -6.09 15.00
CA SER A 139 -1.55 -7.43 14.67
C SER A 139 -2.50 -7.40 13.47
N SER A 140 -2.47 -8.46 12.67
CA SER A 140 -3.38 -8.62 11.54
C SER A 140 -4.73 -9.18 12.01
N LYS A 141 -5.83 -8.46 11.78
CA LYS A 141 -7.20 -8.87 12.15
C LYS A 141 -8.06 -9.10 10.90
N LYS A 142 -8.62 -10.31 10.76
CA LYS A 142 -9.48 -10.72 9.63
C LYS A 142 -10.91 -10.22 9.81
N ILE A 143 -11.33 -9.35 8.89
CA ILE A 143 -12.71 -8.92 8.71
C ILE A 143 -13.34 -9.90 7.71
N LYS A 144 -14.21 -10.77 8.22
CA LYS A 144 -14.87 -11.81 7.40
C LYS A 144 -15.94 -11.20 6.49
N GLN A 145 -16.23 -11.88 5.38
CA GLN A 145 -17.45 -11.62 4.61
C GLN A 145 -18.68 -11.75 5.52
N GLY A 146 -19.66 -10.88 5.33
CA GLY A 146 -20.86 -10.82 6.19
C GLY A 146 -20.66 -10.04 7.49
N PHE A 147 -19.44 -9.54 7.78
CA PHE A 147 -19.22 -8.69 8.95
C PHE A 147 -19.97 -7.36 8.82
N SER A 148 -20.58 -6.87 9.90
CA SER A 148 -21.24 -5.56 9.95
C SER A 148 -20.58 -4.69 11.02
N PHE A 149 -20.26 -3.44 10.68
CA PHE A 149 -19.64 -2.51 11.61
C PHE A 149 -20.70 -1.87 12.51
N ALA A 150 -20.43 -1.77 13.81
CA ALA A 150 -21.37 -1.17 14.77
C ALA A 150 -21.75 0.28 14.40
N SER A 151 -20.78 1.07 13.91
CA SER A 151 -20.98 2.45 13.49
C SER A 151 -21.86 2.61 12.24
N VAL A 152 -21.98 1.58 11.40
CA VAL A 152 -22.82 1.57 10.18
C VAL A 152 -23.43 0.18 10.01
N ARG A 153 -24.50 -0.09 10.76
CA ARG A 153 -25.26 -1.35 10.64
C ARG A 153 -26.27 -1.32 9.49
N ARG A 154 -26.95 -0.19 9.30
CA ARG A 154 -28.00 0.01 8.29
C ARG A 154 -27.77 1.30 7.53
N VAL A 155 -28.24 1.33 6.28
CA VAL A 155 -28.19 2.51 5.41
C VAL A 155 -29.60 2.82 4.92
N LYS A 156 -29.93 4.11 4.81
CA LYS A 156 -31.22 4.56 4.27
C LYS A 156 -31.40 4.08 2.84
N VAL A 157 -32.62 3.63 2.53
CA VAL A 157 -33.02 3.16 1.20
C VAL A 157 -34.06 4.11 0.62
N ILE A 158 -33.80 4.62 -0.58
CA ILE A 158 -34.73 5.44 -1.35
C ILE A 158 -35.45 4.57 -2.37
N ASN A 159 -36.76 4.81 -2.52
CA ASN A 159 -37.64 4.10 -3.46
C ASN A 159 -37.74 2.59 -3.22
N GLY A 160 -37.30 2.08 -2.06
CA GLY A 160 -37.41 0.68 -1.68
C GLY A 160 -38.67 0.42 -0.87
N LYS A 161 -39.16 -0.83 -0.91
CA LYS A 161 -40.25 -1.29 -0.04
C LYS A 161 -39.89 -1.10 1.44
N GLU A 162 -38.63 -1.34 1.80
CA GLU A 162 -38.06 -0.96 3.09
C GLU A 162 -37.36 0.40 3.02
N LYS A 163 -37.46 1.19 4.11
CA LYS A 163 -36.84 2.52 4.24
C LYS A 163 -35.35 2.48 4.63
N SER A 164 -34.84 1.32 5.03
CA SER A 164 -33.43 1.11 5.35
C SER A 164 -33.06 -0.34 5.10
N ALA A 165 -31.79 -0.65 4.88
CA ALA A 165 -31.30 -2.02 4.72
C ALA A 165 -30.00 -2.26 5.51
N PRO A 166 -29.81 -3.46 6.07
CA PRO A 166 -28.54 -3.81 6.71
C PRO A 166 -27.44 -3.95 5.66
N VAL A 167 -26.22 -3.53 6.03
CA VAL A 167 -25.05 -3.60 5.15
C VAL A 167 -23.93 -4.40 5.78
N TYR A 168 -23.24 -5.15 4.94
CA TYR A 168 -22.23 -6.12 5.34
C TYR A 168 -20.99 -6.02 4.46
N VAL A 169 -19.86 -6.46 4.98
CA VAL A 169 -18.62 -6.62 4.22
C VAL A 169 -18.82 -7.68 3.14
N LYS A 170 -18.58 -7.30 1.88
CA LYS A 170 -18.80 -8.18 0.72
C LYS A 170 -17.77 -9.29 0.60
N GLU A 171 -16.51 -8.96 0.81
CA GLU A 171 -15.37 -9.86 0.60
C GLU A 171 -14.49 -9.82 1.85
N SER A 172 -14.04 -10.98 2.31
CA SER A 172 -13.13 -11.03 3.46
C SER A 172 -11.87 -10.22 3.18
N THR A 173 -11.47 -9.40 4.14
CA THR A 173 -10.22 -8.64 4.09
C THR A 173 -9.52 -8.74 5.43
N VAL A 174 -8.28 -8.27 5.52
CA VAL A 174 -7.64 -8.11 6.82
C VAL A 174 -6.86 -6.82 6.88
N VAL A 175 -6.91 -6.24 8.06
CA VAL A 175 -6.36 -4.96 8.43
C VAL A 175 -5.31 -5.19 9.51
N TRP A 176 -4.31 -4.32 9.56
CA TRP A 176 -3.30 -4.31 10.61
C TRP A 176 -3.68 -3.28 11.66
N LEU A 177 -4.09 -3.70 12.85
CA LEU A 177 -4.49 -2.80 13.92
C LEU A 177 -3.45 -2.81 15.03
N PRO A 178 -3.32 -1.73 15.83
CA PRO A 178 -2.70 -1.83 17.14
C PRO A 178 -3.21 -3.05 17.89
N LYS A 179 -2.34 -3.75 18.63
CA LYS A 179 -2.71 -5.00 19.31
C LYS A 179 -3.93 -4.86 20.22
N GLU A 180 -4.03 -3.74 20.92
CA GLU A 180 -5.13 -3.43 21.85
C GLU A 180 -6.45 -3.09 21.14
N GLN A 181 -6.41 -2.75 19.84
CA GLN A 181 -7.61 -2.34 19.11
C GLN A 181 -8.35 -3.55 18.53
N GLN A 182 -9.62 -3.67 18.85
CA GLN A 182 -10.48 -4.73 18.33
C GLN A 182 -11.28 -4.28 17.10
N LEU A 183 -11.82 -5.24 16.35
CA LEU A 183 -12.66 -4.95 15.19
C LEU A 183 -13.97 -4.22 15.56
N SER A 184 -14.48 -4.43 16.78
CA SER A 184 -15.65 -3.75 17.35
C SER A 184 -15.45 -2.24 17.48
N ASP A 185 -14.21 -1.82 17.73
CA ASP A 185 -13.87 -0.43 18.05
C ASP A 185 -13.67 0.39 16.77
N LEU A 186 -13.74 -0.25 15.60
CA LEU A 186 -13.56 0.40 14.30
C LEU A 186 -14.76 1.29 13.98
N LYS A 187 -14.48 2.59 13.83
CA LYS A 187 -15.41 3.57 13.28
C LYS A 187 -15.24 3.61 11.77
N VAL A 188 -16.33 3.36 11.04
CA VAL A 188 -16.36 3.44 9.59
C VAL A 188 -17.32 4.52 9.11
N LYS A 189 -17.01 5.11 7.96
CA LYS A 189 -17.91 5.94 7.17
C LYS A 189 -18.40 5.13 5.99
N PHE A 190 -19.71 5.11 5.74
CA PHE A 190 -20.23 4.57 4.49
C PHE A 190 -19.99 5.54 3.34
N SER A 191 -19.68 5.03 2.15
CA SER A 191 -19.36 5.85 0.98
C SER A 191 -20.51 6.73 0.49
N LYS A 192 -21.74 6.43 0.91
CA LYS A 192 -22.98 7.09 0.49
C LYS A 192 -23.83 7.42 1.71
N ASN A 193 -24.70 8.42 1.62
CA ASN A 193 -25.69 8.70 2.67
C ASN A 193 -26.91 7.78 2.56
N GLU A 194 -27.20 7.31 1.35
CA GLU A 194 -28.35 6.47 1.02
C GLU A 194 -28.06 5.57 -0.20
N ILE A 195 -28.87 4.53 -0.36
CA ILE A 195 -28.86 3.64 -1.54
C ILE A 195 -30.25 3.65 -2.19
N HIS A 196 -30.34 3.45 -3.50
CA HIS A 196 -31.61 3.48 -4.23
C HIS A 196 -32.05 2.09 -4.63
N ALA A 197 -33.33 1.74 -4.45
CA ALA A 197 -33.87 0.49 -4.96
C ALA A 197 -34.01 0.52 -6.51
N PRO A 198 -33.85 -0.64 -7.19
CA PRO A 198 -33.62 -1.96 -6.62
C PRO A 198 -32.13 -2.19 -6.28
N GLN A 199 -31.86 -3.04 -5.29
CA GLN A 199 -30.51 -3.57 -5.04
C GLN A 199 -30.58 -5.09 -4.99
N ILE A 200 -29.59 -5.74 -5.60
CA ILE A 200 -29.49 -7.20 -5.67
C ILE A 200 -28.52 -7.68 -4.60
N SER A 201 -28.89 -8.73 -3.89
CA SER A 201 -28.06 -9.41 -2.89
C SER A 201 -26.70 -9.80 -3.48
N GLY A 202 -25.64 -9.67 -2.66
CA GLY A 202 -24.27 -9.95 -3.08
C GLY A 202 -23.62 -8.89 -4.01
N LYS A 203 -24.39 -7.96 -4.60
CA LYS A 203 -23.82 -6.88 -5.41
C LYS A 203 -23.24 -5.77 -4.52
N THR A 204 -22.23 -5.08 -5.04
CA THR A 204 -21.57 -4.00 -4.31
C THR A 204 -22.51 -2.79 -4.24
N VAL A 205 -22.97 -2.43 -3.04
CA VAL A 205 -23.87 -1.28 -2.83
C VAL A 205 -23.13 0.00 -2.45
N GLY A 206 -21.90 -0.13 -1.92
CA GLY A 206 -21.05 0.96 -1.46
C GLY A 206 -19.73 0.46 -0.88
N ARG A 207 -19.07 1.29 -0.07
CA ARG A 207 -17.82 0.97 0.62
C ARG A 207 -17.83 1.49 2.05
N PHE A 208 -17.18 0.78 2.96
CA PHE A 208 -16.81 1.27 4.29
C PHE A 208 -15.41 1.87 4.23
N TYR A 209 -15.26 3.08 4.75
CA TYR A 209 -13.98 3.77 4.93
C TYR A 209 -13.64 3.83 6.42
N LEU A 210 -12.50 3.25 6.83
CA LEU A 210 -12.06 3.27 8.23
C LEU A 210 -11.59 4.68 8.63
N ILE A 211 -12.16 5.23 9.71
CA ILE A 211 -11.95 6.63 10.14
C ILE A 211 -10.96 6.74 11.31
N ASN A 212 -11.07 5.89 12.34
CA ASN A 212 -10.14 5.89 13.47
C ASN A 212 -8.89 5.06 13.14
N LYS A 213 -7.86 5.73 12.62
CA LYS A 213 -6.53 5.17 12.33
C LYS A 213 -5.80 4.77 13.64
N PRO A 214 -4.95 3.72 13.63
CA PRO A 214 -3.87 3.53 12.65
C PRO A 214 -3.80 2.12 12.07
N VAL A 215 -4.36 1.96 10.87
CA VAL A 215 -4.03 0.78 10.06
C VAL A 215 -2.66 0.98 9.45
N LEU A 216 -1.77 -0.02 9.50
CA LEU A 216 -0.41 -0.01 8.91
C LEU A 216 -0.39 0.14 7.36
N ASN A 217 -1.45 0.64 6.73
CA ASN A 217 -1.71 0.34 5.32
C ASN A 217 -2.32 1.48 4.49
N SER A 218 -1.97 2.73 4.77
CA SER A 218 -1.94 3.87 3.82
C SER A 218 -2.29 5.20 4.50
N ASN A 219 -1.75 6.29 3.94
CA ASN A 219 -2.24 7.65 4.20
C ASN A 219 -3.66 7.85 3.64
N LYS A 220 -4.14 6.98 2.74
CA LYS A 220 -5.52 6.93 2.23
C LYS A 220 -6.41 6.03 3.07
N ASP A 221 -7.70 6.32 3.04
CA ASP A 221 -8.71 5.52 3.72
C ASP A 221 -8.77 4.11 3.13
N ILE A 222 -8.82 3.10 3.99
CA ILE A 222 -9.01 1.71 3.56
C ILE A 222 -10.48 1.53 3.22
N ALA A 223 -10.74 1.26 1.94
CA ALA A 223 -12.07 1.10 1.39
C ALA A 223 -12.45 -0.38 1.28
N ILE A 224 -13.38 -0.84 2.12
CA ILE A 224 -13.88 -2.21 2.13
C ILE A 224 -15.22 -2.27 1.38
N LYS A 225 -15.37 -3.14 0.39
CA LYS A 225 -16.62 -3.27 -0.38
C LYS A 225 -17.77 -3.71 0.54
N ALA A 226 -18.94 -3.13 0.34
CA ALA A 226 -20.15 -3.46 1.08
C ALA A 226 -21.23 -4.07 0.18
N THR A 227 -22.04 -4.95 0.75
CA THR A 227 -23.17 -5.63 0.11
C THR A 227 -24.38 -5.66 1.04
N VAL A 228 -25.54 -6.01 0.47
CA VAL A 228 -26.74 -6.45 1.18
C VAL A 228 -26.88 -7.97 1.04
N HIS A 229 -27.56 -8.63 1.97
CA HIS A 229 -27.82 -10.09 1.93
C HIS A 229 -29.20 -10.46 1.38
N GLN A 230 -30.10 -9.48 1.27
CA GLN A 230 -31.44 -9.65 0.71
C GLN A 230 -31.67 -8.62 -0.40
N ASP A 231 -32.46 -9.01 -1.39
CA ASP A 231 -32.86 -8.11 -2.48
C ASP A 231 -33.74 -6.99 -1.94
N ILE A 232 -33.37 -5.76 -2.27
CA ILE A 232 -34.15 -4.57 -1.94
C ILE A 232 -35.07 -4.28 -3.12
N LYS A 233 -36.33 -4.71 -3.00
CA LYS A 233 -37.37 -4.46 -4.01
C LYS A 233 -37.80 -2.99 -4.03
N GLN A 234 -38.26 -2.52 -5.19
CA GLN A 234 -38.83 -1.19 -5.32
C GLN A 234 -40.15 -1.06 -4.55
N ALA A 235 -40.43 0.15 -4.08
CA ALA A 235 -41.74 0.53 -3.55
C ALA A 235 -42.75 0.70 -4.68
N ASN A 236 -44.03 0.73 -4.32
CA ASN A 236 -45.14 0.98 -5.23
C ASN A 236 -44.99 2.33 -5.95
N LEU A 237 -45.58 2.45 -7.14
CA LEU A 237 -45.43 3.59 -8.04
C LEU A 237 -45.81 4.93 -7.37
N LEU A 238 -46.90 4.97 -6.59
CA LEU A 238 -47.33 6.17 -5.84
C LEU A 238 -46.27 6.66 -4.85
N VAL A 239 -45.64 5.74 -4.11
CA VAL A 239 -44.56 6.07 -3.16
C VAL A 239 -43.35 6.62 -3.90
N ARG A 240 -43.03 6.08 -5.09
CA ARG A 240 -41.92 6.55 -5.91
C ARG A 240 -42.20 7.94 -6.51
N ILE A 241 -43.42 8.21 -6.94
CA ILE A 241 -43.86 9.51 -7.45
C ILE A 241 -43.84 10.55 -6.31
N TRP A 242 -44.42 10.21 -5.16
CA TRP A 242 -44.39 11.06 -3.96
C TRP A 242 -42.96 11.39 -3.54
N ASN A 243 -42.08 10.38 -3.44
CA ASN A 243 -40.68 10.61 -3.10
C ASN A 243 -39.96 11.50 -4.12
N ARG A 244 -40.29 11.44 -5.42
CA ARG A 244 -39.74 12.36 -6.42
C ARG A 244 -40.19 13.80 -6.15
N LEU A 245 -41.47 14.03 -5.89
CA LEU A 245 -42.03 15.35 -5.65
C LEU A 245 -41.48 15.99 -4.36
N PHE A 246 -41.38 15.22 -3.28
CA PHE A 246 -40.88 15.71 -1.98
C PHE A 246 -39.35 15.83 -1.92
N ASN A 247 -38.60 14.88 -2.49
CA ASN A 247 -37.14 15.01 -2.55
C ASN A 247 -36.69 16.11 -3.51
N HIS A 248 -37.48 16.47 -4.53
CA HIS A 248 -37.18 17.64 -5.37
C HIS A 248 -37.21 18.94 -4.55
N LYS A 249 -38.20 19.08 -3.66
CA LYS A 249 -38.34 20.21 -2.71
C LYS A 249 -37.25 20.25 -1.63
N GLN A 250 -36.77 19.09 -1.15
CA GLN A 250 -35.65 19.04 -0.19
C GLN A 250 -34.28 19.20 -0.86
N ASN A 251 -34.09 18.70 -2.07
CA ASN A 251 -32.82 18.84 -2.79
C ASN A 251 -32.60 20.28 -3.28
N SER A 252 -33.65 21.04 -3.63
CA SER A 252 -33.52 22.47 -3.91
C SER A 252 -33.05 23.25 -2.67
N LEU A 253 -33.52 22.88 -1.47
CA LEU A 253 -33.09 23.49 -0.19
C LEU A 253 -31.68 23.05 0.25
N LYS A 254 -31.30 21.77 0.07
CA LYS A 254 -29.96 21.28 0.44
C LYS A 254 -28.84 21.75 -0.48
N LYS A 255 -29.12 21.95 -1.78
CA LYS A 255 -28.13 22.43 -2.76
C LYS A 255 -27.69 23.87 -2.48
N ALA A 256 -28.50 24.65 -1.75
CA ALA A 256 -28.15 25.98 -1.26
C ALA A 256 -27.17 25.96 -0.07
N ASN A 257 -27.06 24.85 0.68
CA ASN A 257 -26.31 24.77 1.94
C ASN A 257 -25.11 23.79 1.91
N SER A 258 -24.77 23.20 0.77
CA SER A 258 -23.61 22.28 0.67
C SER A 258 -22.41 22.96 0.02
N SER A 259 -21.69 23.78 0.78
CA SER A 259 -20.29 24.05 0.48
C SER A 259 -19.48 22.78 0.74
N VAL A 260 -18.70 22.38 -0.26
CA VAL A 260 -17.97 21.12 -0.29
C VAL A 260 -16.89 21.16 0.78
N ALA A 261 -17.10 20.42 1.88
CA ALA A 261 -16.06 20.15 2.86
C ALA A 261 -14.89 19.43 2.17
N THR A 262 -13.83 20.19 1.89
CA THR A 262 -12.58 19.67 1.37
C THR A 262 -12.01 18.73 2.41
N ALA A 263 -11.71 17.48 2.00
CA ALA A 263 -11.03 16.54 2.87
C ALA A 263 -9.73 17.19 3.37
N GLN A 264 -9.65 17.50 4.67
CA GLN A 264 -8.43 18.00 5.28
C GLN A 264 -7.31 17.00 4.99
N LYS A 265 -6.25 17.46 4.31
CA LYS A 265 -4.97 16.74 4.23
C LYS A 265 -4.41 16.67 5.65
N GLY A 266 -4.80 15.67 6.41
CA GLY A 266 -4.20 15.37 7.70
C GLY A 266 -2.69 15.16 7.52
N LYS A 267 -1.89 15.66 8.47
CA LYS A 267 -0.45 15.39 8.54
C LYS A 267 -0.21 13.88 8.34
N ASN A 268 0.80 13.53 7.55
CA ASN A 268 1.16 12.13 7.29
C ASN A 268 1.35 11.41 8.63
N PHE A 269 0.48 10.45 8.94
CA PHE A 269 0.57 9.65 10.15
C PHE A 269 1.84 8.78 10.10
N ARG A 270 2.80 9.05 11.00
CA ARG A 270 4.07 8.32 11.13
C ARG A 270 4.11 7.65 12.51
N PRO A 271 3.72 6.37 12.63
CA PRO A 271 3.73 5.68 13.92
C PRO A 271 5.16 5.35 14.37
N TYR A 272 6.07 5.16 13.42
CA TYR A 272 7.48 4.89 13.65
C TYR A 272 8.28 6.15 13.38
N GLN A 273 9.13 6.55 14.34
CA GLN A 273 10.08 7.64 14.17
C GLN A 273 11.31 7.11 13.44
N ASP A 274 11.81 7.88 12.48
CA ASP A 274 13.01 7.51 11.73
C ASP A 274 14.20 7.43 12.72
N PRO A 275 14.96 6.31 12.72
CA PRO A 275 16.16 6.16 13.54
C PRO A 275 17.17 7.28 13.29
N LYS A 276 17.92 7.66 14.33
CA LYS A 276 18.92 8.75 14.26
C LYS A 276 20.05 8.48 13.26
N ASP A 277 20.28 7.21 12.94
CA ASP A 277 21.30 6.73 12.03
C ASP A 277 20.83 6.59 10.57
N LEU A 278 19.59 7.02 10.26
CA LEU A 278 19.17 7.25 8.88
C LEU A 278 19.47 8.68 8.44
N ALA A 279 19.79 8.86 7.15
CA ALA A 279 19.83 10.18 6.54
C ALA A 279 18.51 10.93 6.78
N LYS A 280 18.58 12.20 7.20
CA LYS A 280 17.39 13.01 7.51
C LYS A 280 16.47 13.10 6.30
N ALA A 281 15.16 12.94 6.50
CA ALA A 281 14.19 13.16 5.43
C ALA A 281 14.36 14.57 4.84
N GLY A 282 14.52 14.65 3.51
CA GLY A 282 14.75 15.93 2.82
C GLY A 282 16.20 16.40 2.76
N SER A 283 17.18 15.66 3.29
CA SER A 283 18.62 15.93 3.10
C SER A 283 19.08 15.75 1.64
N TRP A 284 18.20 15.21 0.79
CA TRP A 284 18.32 15.16 -0.66
C TRP A 284 18.10 16.55 -1.26
N ASN A 285 19.06 17.45 -1.04
CA ASN A 285 18.93 18.87 -1.41
C ASN A 285 19.01 19.12 -2.92
N LYS A 286 19.37 18.10 -3.72
CA LYS A 286 19.22 18.12 -5.17
C LYS A 286 17.85 17.56 -5.54
N LYS A 287 16.98 18.42 -6.05
CA LYS A 287 15.73 18.00 -6.69
C LYS A 287 16.08 17.06 -7.84
N SER A 288 15.45 15.88 -7.91
CA SER A 288 15.34 15.23 -9.21
C SER A 288 14.63 16.19 -10.15
N GLU A 289 14.91 16.06 -11.44
CA GLU A 289 14.21 16.75 -12.52
C GLU A 289 12.77 17.15 -12.16
N SER A 290 12.43 18.41 -12.40
CA SER A 290 11.09 18.99 -12.21
C SER A 290 10.08 18.41 -13.22
N LYS A 291 9.86 17.10 -13.18
CA LYS A 291 8.83 16.43 -13.96
C LYS A 291 7.61 16.23 -13.07
N LYS A 292 6.41 16.41 -13.62
CA LYS A 292 5.17 15.91 -13.00
C LYS A 292 5.40 14.43 -12.68
N HIS A 293 5.43 14.08 -11.39
CA HIS A 293 5.52 12.68 -10.99
C HIS A 293 4.42 11.89 -11.71
N PRO A 294 4.74 10.80 -12.44
CA PRO A 294 3.72 10.01 -13.08
C PRO A 294 2.81 9.46 -11.99
N ASN A 295 1.50 9.65 -12.15
CA ASN A 295 0.53 9.03 -11.25
C ASN A 295 0.54 7.52 -11.51
N LEU A 296 1.40 6.79 -10.81
CA LEU A 296 1.61 5.34 -10.97
C LEU A 296 0.33 4.51 -10.78
N THR A 297 -0.71 5.09 -10.17
CA THR A 297 -2.04 4.44 -10.05
C THR A 297 -2.84 4.42 -11.35
N LYS A 298 -2.44 5.19 -12.36
CA LYS A 298 -3.11 5.31 -13.67
C LYS A 298 -2.25 4.82 -14.85
N VAL A 299 -1.00 4.42 -14.61
CA VAL A 299 -0.08 4.00 -15.68
C VAL A 299 -0.45 2.58 -16.13
N LYS A 300 -0.91 2.45 -17.37
CA LYS A 300 -0.96 1.16 -18.09
C LYS A 300 0.39 0.97 -18.78
N HIS A 301 0.92 -0.27 -18.77
CA HIS A 301 2.21 -0.63 -19.38
C HIS A 301 3.43 0.06 -18.75
N LEU A 302 3.54 0.01 -17.41
CA LEU A 302 4.77 0.45 -16.74
C LEU A 302 5.94 -0.48 -17.11
N TRP A 303 6.89 0.03 -17.88
CA TRP A 303 8.16 -0.62 -18.16
C TRP A 303 9.18 -0.19 -17.12
N ILE A 304 9.58 -1.11 -16.24
CA ILE A 304 10.75 -0.93 -15.39
C ILE A 304 11.94 -1.45 -16.19
N ARG A 305 12.75 -0.55 -16.74
CA ARG A 305 14.02 -0.94 -17.36
C ARG A 305 15.02 -1.21 -16.25
N VAL A 306 15.37 -2.49 -16.06
CA VAL A 306 16.51 -2.90 -15.26
C VAL A 306 17.69 -2.96 -16.22
N SER A 307 18.63 -2.02 -16.10
CA SER A 307 19.91 -2.13 -16.79
C SER A 307 20.73 -3.17 -16.02
N LEU A 308 20.85 -4.37 -16.58
CA LEU A 308 21.92 -5.30 -16.27
C LEU A 308 23.05 -4.90 -17.21
N LYS A 309 24.05 -4.18 -16.72
CA LYS A 309 25.24 -3.88 -17.53
C LYS A 309 26.07 -5.17 -17.58
N GLY A 310 26.15 -5.78 -18.76
CA GLY A 310 26.88 -7.01 -19.04
C GLY A 310 26.09 -7.97 -19.94
N ASN A 311 25.96 -7.62 -21.22
CA ASN A 311 26.09 -8.56 -22.33
C ASN A 311 27.41 -8.20 -23.02
#